data_AF-A0A9E6D205-F1
#
_entry.id   AF-A0A9E6D205-F1
#
_cell.length_a   1.000
_cell.length_b   1.000
_cell.length_c   1.000
_cell.angle_alpha   90.00
_cell.angle_beta   90.00
_cell.angle_gamma   90.00
#
_symmetry.space_group_name_H-M   'P 1'
#
loop_
_entity.id
_entity.type
_entity.pdbx_description
1 polymer ?
#
loop_
_entity_poly.entity_id
_entity_poly.type
_entity_poly.pdbx_seq_one_letter_code
_entity_poly.pdbx_strand_id
1 'polypeptide(L)' 'IQVISGSLTTARETLKNCKSKFSDFKSDVIYETPNYKVQVGEFRNKLDADRALVTISEEYGGAFVIKPKNSKR' A
#
# COMPACT_ATOMS: atom_id res chain seq x y z
N ILE A 1 2.81 -0.59 -2.51
CA ILE A 1 1.54 -1.05 -3.14
C ILE A 1 0.40 -0.30 -2.47
N GLN A 2 -0.51 0.35 -3.21
CA GLN A 2 -1.68 0.98 -2.59
C GLN A 2 -2.78 -0.05 -2.41
N VAL A 3 -3.41 -0.05 -1.22
CA VAL A 3 -4.46 -1.01 -0.85
C VAL A 3 -5.82 -0.33 -0.79
N ILE A 4 -5.90 0.84 -0.13
CA ILE A 4 -7.14 1.59 0.01
C ILE A 4 -6.88 3.09 0.04
N SER A 5 -7.88 3.87 -0.36
CA SER A 5 -7.94 5.33 -0.21
C SER A 5 -9.29 5.72 0.38
N GLY A 6 -9.30 6.48 1.47
CA GLY A 6 -10.53 6.85 2.15
C GLY A 6 -10.30 7.76 3.35
N SER A 7 -11.19 7.68 4.34
CA SER A 7 -11.10 8.45 5.58
C SER A 7 -9.98 7.93 6.49
N LEU A 8 -9.56 8.75 7.46
CA LEU A 8 -8.52 8.39 8.43
C LEU A 8 -8.85 7.09 9.19
N THR A 9 -10.12 6.88 9.53
CA THR A 9 -10.57 5.70 10.28
C THR A 9 -10.32 4.43 9.48
N THR A 10 -10.80 4.38 8.24
CA THR A 10 -10.60 3.25 7.33
C THR A 10 -9.10 3.02 7.06
N ALA A 11 -8.34 4.09 6.90
CA ALA A 11 -6.91 4.00 6.68
C ALA A 11 -6.16 3.41 7.89
N ARG A 12 -6.54 3.80 9.12
CA ARG A 12 -5.94 3.28 10.36
C ARG A 12 -6.25 1.80 10.59
N GLU A 13 -7.51 1.40 10.40
CA GLU A 13 -7.92 -0.01 10.54
C GLU A 13 -7.20 -0.89 9.53
N THR A 14 -7.17 -0.46 8.26
CA THR A 14 -6.48 -1.19 7.20
C THR A 14 -4.98 -1.26 7.48
N LEU A 15 -4.35 -0.16 7.92
CA LEU A 15 -2.94 -0.16 8.28
C LEU A 15 -2.63 -1.12 9.44
N LYS A 16 -3.50 -1.21 10.45
CA LYS A 16 -3.33 -2.17 11.56
C LYS A 16 -3.46 -3.61 11.06
N ASN A 17 -4.46 -3.89 10.23
CA ASN A 17 -4.63 -5.21 9.62
C ASN A 17 -3.45 -5.59 8.73
N CYS A 18 -2.95 -4.66 7.90
CA CYS A 18 -1.78 -4.89 7.07
C CYS A 18 -0.54 -5.13 7.93
N LYS A 19 -0.30 -4.37 9.00
CA LYS A 19 0.83 -4.65 9.91
C LYS A 19 0.75 -6.01 10.59
N SER A 20 -0.45 -6.49 10.92
CA SER A 20 -0.64 -7.81 11.51
C SER A 20 -0.53 -8.96 10.50
N LYS A 21 -1.05 -8.80 9.27
CA LYS A 21 -1.00 -9.84 8.23
C LYS A 21 0.31 -9.87 7.48
N PHE A 22 0.88 -8.70 7.23
CA PHE A 22 2.06 -8.48 6.41
C PHE A 22 3.19 -7.92 7.29
N SER A 23 3.62 -8.70 8.29
CA SER A 23 4.75 -8.31 9.16
C SER A 23 6.05 -8.09 8.37
N ASP A 24 6.17 -8.76 7.22
CA ASP A 24 7.32 -8.65 6.31
C ASP A 24 7.31 -7.35 5.49
N PHE A 25 6.13 -6.74 5.30
CA PHE A 25 5.98 -5.54 4.49
C PHE A 25 5.69 -4.31 5.35
N LYS A 26 6.49 -3.27 5.17
CA LYS A 26 6.29 -2.00 5.86
C LYS A 26 5.00 -1.33 5.39
N SER A 27 4.06 -1.09 6.29
CA SER A 27 2.80 -0.41 5.98
C SER A 27 2.87 1.07 6.36
N ASP A 28 2.64 1.95 5.40
CA ASP A 28 2.67 3.40 5.52
C ASP A 28 1.35 4.03 5.09
N VAL A 29 0.98 5.12 5.76
CA VAL A 29 -0.19 5.94 5.40
C VAL A 29 0.31 7.24 4.77
N ILE A 30 -0.19 7.51 3.57
CA ILE A 30 0.05 8.76 2.85
C ILE A 30 -1.19 9.63 3.00
N TYR A 31 -1.00 10.81 3.56
CA TYR A 31 -2.04 11.83 3.58
C TYR A 31 -2.02 12.61 2.26
N GLU A 32 -3.11 12.54 1.50
CA GLU A 32 -3.29 13.28 0.26
C GLU A 32 -4.63 14.01 0.31
N THR A 33 -4.60 15.30 0.62
CA THR A 33 -5.78 16.10 0.92
C THR A 33 -6.88 15.93 -0.13
N PRO A 34 -8.13 15.64 0.28
CA PRO A 34 -8.65 15.50 1.66
C PRO A 34 -8.62 14.07 2.23
N ASN A 35 -8.00 13.12 1.54
CA ASN A 35 -8.09 11.68 1.81
C ASN A 35 -6.80 11.08 2.38
N TYR A 36 -6.92 9.88 2.94
CA TYR A 36 -5.80 9.07 3.42
C TYR A 36 -5.68 7.82 2.54
N LYS A 37 -4.47 7.58 2.05
CA LYS A 37 -4.11 6.41 1.24
C LYS A 37 -3.23 5.48 2.07
N VAL A 38 -3.54 4.19 2.09
CA VAL A 38 -2.71 3.19 2.76
C VAL A 38 -1.87 2.50 1.69
N GLN A 39 -0.56 2.52 1.90
CA GLN A 39 0.40 1.81 1.08
C GLN A 39 1.15 0.78 1.92
N VAL A 40 1.42 -0.37 1.31
CA VAL A 40 2.15 -1.48 1.93
C VAL A 40 3.34 -1.84 1.05
N GLY A 41 4.50 -1.91 1.68
CA GLY A 41 5.81 -2.19 1.10
C GLY A 41 6.40 -1.04 0.30
N GLU A 42 7.71 -0.87 0.45
CA GLU A 42 8.54 -0.02 -0.39
C GLU A 42 9.39 -0.95 -1.27
N PHE A 43 9.17 -0.91 -2.58
CA PHE A 43 9.81 -1.81 -3.52
C PHE A 43 10.72 -1.02 -4.46
N ARG A 44 12.00 -1.36 -4.48
CA ARG A 44 12.96 -0.83 -5.46
C ARG A 44 12.81 -1.49 -6.83
N ASN A 45 12.53 -2.79 -6.85
CA ASN A 45 12.39 -3.56 -8.07
C ASN A 45 10.93 -3.80 -8.40
N LYS A 46 10.60 -3.77 -9.69
CA LYS A 46 9.27 -4.13 -10.18
C LYS A 46 8.91 -5.58 -9.83
N LEU A 47 9.88 -6.51 -9.93
CA LEU A 47 9.66 -7.93 -9.64
C LEU A 47 9.21 -8.16 -8.18
N ASP A 48 9.87 -7.49 -7.23
CA ASP A 48 9.50 -7.59 -5.80
C ASP A 48 8.13 -6.95 -5.55
N ALA A 49 7.83 -5.84 -6.22
CA ALA A 49 6.51 -5.22 -6.17
C ALA A 49 5.40 -6.12 -6.72
N ASP A 50 5.64 -6.81 -7.85
CA ASP A 50 4.69 -7.75 -8.44
C ASP A 50 4.47 -8.97 -7.54
N ARG A 51 5.53 -9.50 -6.89
CA ARG A 51 5.40 -10.60 -5.92
C ARG A 51 4.53 -10.21 -4.73
N ALA A 52 4.82 -9.06 -4.12
CA ALA A 52 4.02 -8.58 -3.00
C ALA A 52 2.61 -8.17 -3.42
N LEU A 53 2.43 -7.72 -4.68
CA LEU A 53 1.11 -7.43 -5.22
C LEU A 53 0.25 -8.68 -5.23
N VAL A 54 0.75 -9.82 -5.69
CA VAL A 54 -0.01 -11.06 -5.73
C VAL A 54 -0.53 -11.39 -4.32
N THR A 55 0.36 -11.42 -3.32
CA THR A 55 -0.02 -11.72 -1.93
C THR A 55 -1.02 -10.71 -1.35
N ILE A 56 -0.84 -9.41 -1.62
CA ILE A 56 -1.76 -8.39 -1.10
C ILE A 56 -3.08 -8.41 -1.87
N SER A 57 -3.07 -8.72 -3.17
CA SER A 57 -4.26 -8.76 -4.03
C SER A 57 -5.18 -9.95 -3.70
N GLU A 58 -4.62 -11.05 -3.20
CA GLU A 58 -5.39 -12.18 -2.66
C GLU A 58 -6.23 -11.75 -1.46
N GLU A 59 -5.69 -10.89 -0.60
CA GLU A 59 -6.37 -10.41 0.60
C GLU A 59 -7.23 -9.16 0.34
N TYR A 60 -6.74 -8.28 -0.53
CA TYR A 60 -7.33 -7.01 -0.89
C TYR A 60 -7.38 -6.91 -2.42
N GLY A 61 -8.46 -7.39 -3.04
CA GLY A 61 -8.63 -7.40 -4.50
C GLY A 61 -8.59 -6.03 -5.19
N GLY A 62 -8.53 -4.93 -4.44
CA GLY A 62 -8.31 -3.57 -4.92
C GLY A 62 -6.87 -3.07 -4.81
N ALA A 63 -5.92 -3.90 -4.40
CA ALA A 63 -4.53 -3.50 -4.24
C ALA A 63 -3.81 -3.42 -5.59
N PHE A 64 -2.98 -2.38 -5.79
CA PHE A 64 -2.21 -2.18 -7.02
C PHE A 64 -0.83 -1.56 -6.78
N VAL A 65 0.13 -1.88 -7.64
CA VAL A 65 1.47 -1.29 -7.61
C VAL A 65 1.38 0.13 -8.16
N ILE A 66 1.64 1.11 -7.29
CA ILE A 66 1.86 2.49 -7.71
C ILE A 66 3.34 2.69 -7.97
N LYS A 67 3.65 3.16 -9.18
CA LYS A 67 4.97 3.72 -9.46
C LYS A 67 5.01 5.15 -8.91
N PRO A 68 5.93 5.49 -7.99
CA PRO A 68 6.08 6.87 -7.55
C PRO A 68 6.39 7.74 -8.78
N LYS A 69 5.65 8.83 -8.95
CA LYS A 69 5.76 9.75 -10.10
C LYS A 69 7.02 10.64 -10.03
N ASN A 70 8.09 10.16 -9.37
CA ASN A 70 9.37 10.83 -9.29
C ASN A 70 10.32 10.28 -10.37
N SER A 71 9.90 10.41 -11.63
CA SER A 71 10.84 10.68 -12.71
C SER A 71 10.80 12.19 -12.93
N LYS A 72 11.40 12.94 -12.00
CA LYS A 72 11.88 14.27 -12.34
C LYS A 72 13.33 14.08 -12.77
N ARG A 73 13.54 14.23 -14.08
CA ARG A 73 14.83 14.54 -14.70
C ARG A 73 15.47 15.74 -14.03
#